data_AF-A0ABD0WCU0-F1
#
_entry.id   AF-A0ABD0WCU0-F1
#
_cell.length_a   1.000
_cell.length_b   1.000
_cell.length_c   1.000
_cell.angle_alpha   90.00
_cell.angle_beta   90.00
_cell.angle_gamma   90.00
#
_symmetry.space_group_name_H-M   'P 1'
#
loop_
_entity.id
_entity.type
_entity.pdbx_description
1 polymer ?
#
loop_
_entity_poly.entity_id
_entity_poly.type
_entity_poly.pdbx_seq_one_letter_code
_entity_poly.pdbx_strand_id
1 'polypeptide(L)'
;MKRMPASDLVGHCINEIPEVPLVVEDKIQGYKKTKEAVLLLKKLKAWNDIKKVYASQRMRAGRGKMRNRRRIHPGCHQSLQEHPCKKINRRVLKKNPLKNMNIMFKLNPYAKTARRHAILKHNKTIEVKVNTQHHISLYADDVTIPGERSSIACLSQSH
;
A
#
# COMPACT_ATOMS: atom_id res chain seq x y z
N MET A 1 0.74 1.68 49.51
CA MET A 1 1.30 1.17 48.24
C MET A 1 2.82 1.23 48.32
N LYS A 2 3.55 0.11 48.32
CA LYS A 2 5.02 0.12 48.36
C LYS A 2 5.53 0.63 47.00
N ARG A 3 6.28 1.74 46.98
CA ARG A 3 6.92 2.26 45.77
C ARG A 3 7.89 1.18 45.24
N MET A 4 7.71 0.72 44.01
CA MET A 4 8.64 -0.21 43.39
C MET A 4 9.94 0.51 43.03
N PRO A 5 11.11 -0.15 43.20
CA PRO A 5 12.39 0.45 42.84
C PRO A 5 12.47 0.71 41.33
N ALA A 6 13.14 1.79 40.93
CA ALA A 6 13.25 2.21 39.54
C ALA A 6 13.89 1.14 38.61
N SER A 7 14.60 0.17 39.19
CA SER A 7 15.19 -0.98 38.51
C SER A 7 14.16 -1.87 37.81
N ASP A 8 12.94 -1.96 38.33
CA ASP A 8 11.87 -2.77 37.74
C ASP A 8 11.24 -2.07 36.53
N LEU A 9 11.38 -0.74 36.43
CA LEU A 9 10.82 0.07 35.34
C LEU A 9 11.55 -0.14 34.01
N VAL A 10 12.82 -0.57 34.05
CA VAL A 10 13.65 -0.84 32.86
C VAL A 10 13.41 -2.25 32.30
N GLY A 11 12.65 -3.09 33.01
CA GLY A 11 12.29 -4.41 32.55
C GLY A 11 13.42 -5.44 32.74
N HIS A 12 14.28 -5.30 33.73
CA HIS A 12 15.22 -6.34 34.13
C HIS A 12 14.58 -7.33 35.11
N CYS A 13 15.00 -8.60 35.07
CA CYS A 13 14.53 -9.62 36.01
C CYS A 13 15.42 -9.64 37.28
N ILE A 14 15.17 -8.73 38.24
CA ILE A 14 16.05 -8.48 39.41
C ILE A 14 15.56 -9.15 40.70
N ASN A 15 14.37 -9.75 40.71
CA ASN A 15 13.69 -10.28 41.90
C ASN A 15 14.52 -11.23 42.78
N GLU A 16 15.49 -11.95 42.20
CA GLU A 16 16.27 -12.97 42.90
C GLU A 16 17.67 -12.50 43.35
N ILE A 17 18.06 -11.27 43.00
CA ILE A 17 19.38 -10.70 43.32
C ILE A 17 19.40 -10.23 44.78
N PRO A 18 20.50 -10.43 45.54
CA PRO A 18 20.56 -10.12 46.97
C PRO A 18 20.40 -8.62 47.30
N GLU A 19 20.95 -7.74 46.47
CA GLU A 19 20.93 -6.30 46.70
C GLU A 19 21.02 -5.50 45.39
N VAL A 20 20.50 -4.28 45.44
CA VAL A 20 20.62 -3.25 44.39
C VAL A 20 21.11 -1.99 45.11
N PRO A 21 22.34 -1.50 44.90
CA PRO A 21 23.34 -1.85 43.87
C PRO A 21 24.10 -3.16 44.15
N LEU A 22 24.42 -3.91 43.09
CA LEU A 22 25.21 -5.13 43.18
C LEU A 22 26.72 -4.78 43.16
N VAL A 23 27.40 -4.94 44.28
CA VAL A 23 28.85 -4.73 44.41
C VAL A 23 29.57 -6.07 44.41
N VAL A 24 30.68 -6.19 43.66
CA VAL A 24 31.42 -7.46 43.51
C VAL A 24 32.93 -7.23 43.56
N GLU A 25 33.71 -8.27 43.87
CA GLU A 25 35.17 -8.22 44.01
C GLU A 25 35.92 -7.93 42.69
N ASP A 26 37.05 -7.23 42.79
CA ASP A 26 37.90 -6.86 41.64
C ASP A 26 38.51 -8.06 40.89
N LYS A 27 38.55 -9.24 41.51
CA LYS A 27 39.05 -10.47 40.89
C LYS A 27 38.33 -10.82 39.58
N ILE A 28 37.10 -10.34 39.39
CA ILE A 28 36.30 -10.56 38.18
C ILE A 28 36.94 -9.92 36.95
N GLN A 29 37.67 -8.83 37.12
CA GLN A 29 38.36 -8.15 36.02
C GLN A 29 39.42 -9.05 35.35
N GLY A 30 39.94 -10.04 36.08
CA GLY A 30 40.94 -11.00 35.60
C GLY A 30 40.38 -12.21 34.84
N TYR A 31 39.07 -12.37 34.71
CA TYR A 31 38.47 -13.53 34.03
C TYR A 31 38.81 -13.54 32.55
N LYS A 32 39.51 -14.59 32.09
CA LYS A 32 39.86 -14.80 30.68
C LYS A 32 38.85 -15.68 29.95
N LYS A 33 38.07 -16.48 30.68
CA LYS A 33 37.15 -17.47 30.10
C LYS A 33 35.71 -17.11 30.41
N THR A 34 34.86 -17.22 29.38
CA THR A 34 33.41 -16.98 29.51
C THR A 34 32.72 -17.97 30.44
N LYS A 35 33.28 -19.17 30.62
CA LYS A 35 32.78 -20.18 31.55
C LYS A 35 32.77 -19.68 33.00
N GLU A 36 33.83 -18.97 33.41
CA GLU A 36 33.98 -18.40 34.76
C GLU A 36 32.92 -17.31 34.99
N ALA A 37 32.75 -16.41 34.01
CA ALA A 37 31.74 -15.36 34.07
C ALA A 37 30.30 -15.93 34.16
N VAL A 38 29.99 -16.98 33.39
CA VAL A 38 28.68 -17.65 33.44
C VAL A 38 28.43 -18.28 34.82
N LEU A 39 29.45 -18.89 35.44
CA LEU A 39 29.34 -19.46 36.78
C LEU A 39 29.06 -18.38 37.83
N LEU A 40 29.75 -17.23 37.75
CA LEU A 40 29.50 -16.09 38.63
C LEU A 40 28.03 -15.62 38.53
N LEU A 41 27.53 -15.38 37.31
CA LEU A 41 26.18 -14.88 37.08
C LEU A 41 25.09 -15.83 37.59
N LYS A 42 25.35 -17.14 37.54
CA LYS A 42 24.45 -18.15 38.15
C LYS A 42 24.46 -18.08 39.68
N LYS A 43 25.64 -17.91 40.30
CA LYS A 43 25.76 -17.76 41.76
C LYS A 43 25.06 -16.50 42.26
N LEU A 44 25.18 -15.40 41.52
CA LEU A 44 24.53 -14.11 41.84
C LEU A 44 23.04 -14.06 41.48
N LYS A 45 22.47 -15.16 40.93
CA LYS A 45 21.07 -15.28 40.47
C LYS A 45 20.66 -14.25 39.39
N ALA A 46 21.61 -13.56 38.78
CA ALA A 46 21.38 -12.65 37.65
C ALA A 46 21.14 -13.38 36.31
N TRP A 47 21.27 -14.71 36.28
CA TRP A 47 21.15 -15.52 35.07
C TRP A 47 19.77 -15.45 34.40
N ASN A 48 18.71 -15.14 35.15
CA ASN A 48 17.34 -15.07 34.60
C ASN A 48 17.16 -13.91 33.62
N ASP A 49 17.88 -12.80 33.80
CA ASP A 49 17.87 -11.68 32.86
C ASP A 49 18.51 -12.08 31.51
N ILE A 50 19.59 -12.86 31.57
CA ILE A 50 20.26 -13.40 30.38
C ILE A 50 19.37 -14.42 29.66
N LYS A 51 18.69 -15.31 30.39
CA LYS A 51 17.68 -16.22 29.82
C LYS A 51 16.60 -15.45 29.06
N LYS A 52 16.13 -14.32 29.61
CA LYS A 52 15.16 -13.45 28.94
C LYS A 52 15.71 -12.88 27.62
N VAL A 53 16.97 -12.44 27.60
CA VAL A 53 17.64 -11.97 26.37
C VAL A 53 17.71 -13.09 25.33
N TYR A 54 18.03 -14.32 25.73
CA TYR A 54 18.03 -15.48 24.82
C TYR A 54 16.64 -15.80 24.26
N ALA A 55 15.62 -15.85 25.12
CA ALA A 55 14.24 -16.15 24.71
C ALA A 55 13.66 -15.10 23.74
N SER A 56 14.16 -13.87 23.81
CA SER A 56 13.62 -12.73 23.07
C SER A 56 14.38 -12.40 21.79
N GLN A 57 15.44 -13.16 21.47
CA GLN A 57 16.13 -13.03 20.19
C GLN A 57 15.16 -13.31 19.05
N ARG A 58 14.92 -12.29 18.22
CA ARG A 58 14.02 -12.42 17.07
C ARG A 58 14.56 -11.70 15.85
N MET A 59 14.06 -12.12 14.70
CA MET A 59 14.40 -11.49 13.42
C MET A 59 13.69 -10.15 13.30
N ARG A 60 14.38 -9.13 12.81
CA ARG A 60 13.83 -7.81 12.52
C ARG A 60 12.75 -7.93 11.44
N ALA A 61 11.61 -7.28 11.63
CA ALA A 61 10.59 -7.17 10.60
C ALA A 61 11.04 -6.20 9.48
N GLY A 62 10.56 -6.44 8.25
CA GLY A 62 10.77 -5.53 7.12
C GLY A 62 12.16 -5.57 6.47
N ARG A 63 12.50 -4.47 5.77
CA ARG A 63 13.68 -4.34 4.90
C ARG A 63 15.02 -4.28 5.65
N GLY A 64 15.01 -4.04 6.96
CA GLY A 64 16.22 -4.00 7.78
C GLY A 64 17.03 -5.31 7.75
N LYS A 65 16.37 -6.44 7.48
CA LYS A 65 17.02 -7.75 7.30
C LYS A 65 18.03 -7.78 6.16
N MET A 66 17.78 -7.02 5.09
CA MET A 66 18.63 -6.92 3.91
C MET A 66 19.77 -5.91 4.09
N ARG A 67 19.63 -4.97 5.04
CA ARG A 67 20.62 -3.94 5.35
C ARG A 67 21.56 -4.35 6.49
N ASN A 68 21.84 -5.64 6.63
CA ASN A 68 22.68 -6.21 7.69
C ASN A 68 22.22 -5.92 9.15
N ARG A 69 20.94 -5.58 9.38
CA ARG A 69 20.34 -5.37 10.72
C ARG A 69 19.27 -6.40 11.04
N ARG A 70 19.62 -7.67 10.83
CA ARG A 70 18.69 -8.80 10.77
C ARG A 70 18.18 -9.28 12.13
N ARG A 71 19.01 -9.24 13.18
CA ARG A 71 18.65 -9.71 14.54
C ARG A 71 18.33 -8.52 15.44
N ILE A 72 17.36 -8.69 16.34
CA ILE A 72 17.04 -7.74 17.41
C ILE A 72 17.24 -8.45 18.73
N HIS A 73 17.97 -7.81 19.63
CA HIS A 73 18.03 -8.13 21.05
C HIS A 73 17.31 -7.00 21.79
N PRO A 74 16.35 -7.30 22.67
CA PRO A 74 15.69 -6.25 23.43
C PRO A 74 16.58 -5.83 24.59
N GLY A 75 17.33 -4.75 24.40
CA GLY A 75 18.04 -4.02 25.46
C GLY A 75 17.58 -2.56 25.59
N CYS A 76 16.56 -2.17 24.83
CA CYS A 76 16.00 -0.83 24.82
C CYS A 76 14.63 -0.93 24.15
N HIS A 77 13.59 -1.11 24.95
CA HIS A 77 12.21 -0.97 24.49
C HIS A 77 11.67 0.34 25.06
N GLN A 78 11.98 1.45 24.40
CA GLN A 78 11.10 2.63 24.23
C GLN A 78 11.94 3.78 23.66
N SER A 79 12.19 3.80 22.36
CA SER A 79 12.53 5.06 21.68
C SER A 79 12.21 5.11 20.19
N LEU A 80 11.78 4.01 19.57
CA LEU A 80 11.18 4.03 18.24
C LEU A 80 9.92 3.16 18.24
N GLN A 81 8.83 3.72 18.75
CA GLN A 81 7.51 3.16 18.53
C GLN A 81 7.11 3.51 17.09
N GLU A 82 7.54 2.71 16.11
CA GLU A 82 6.92 2.79 14.80
C GLU A 82 5.46 2.35 14.95
N HIS A 83 4.53 3.25 14.61
CA HIS A 83 3.12 2.95 14.64
C HIS A 83 2.86 1.72 13.75
N PRO A 84 2.25 0.65 14.27
CA PRO A 84 2.01 -0.55 13.48
C PRO A 84 1.07 -0.19 12.32
N CYS A 85 1.59 -0.16 11.09
CA CYS A 85 0.75 0.03 9.92
C CYS A 85 -0.06 -1.27 9.68
N LYS A 86 -1.22 -1.37 10.31
CA LYS A 86 -2.18 -2.49 10.18
C LYS A 86 -2.96 -2.45 8.86
N LYS A 87 -2.36 -1.97 7.77
CA LYS A 87 -3.07 -1.88 6.49
C LYS A 87 -3.09 -3.24 5.80
N ILE A 88 -4.23 -3.93 5.93
CA ILE A 88 -4.47 -5.20 5.23
C ILE A 88 -4.72 -4.89 3.75
N ASN A 89 -3.71 -5.10 2.90
CA ASN A 89 -3.86 -4.98 1.45
C ASN A 89 -4.60 -6.20 0.91
N ARG A 90 -5.90 -6.04 0.64
CA ARG A 90 -6.73 -7.06 -0.02
C ARG A 90 -6.45 -7.08 -1.53
N ARG A 91 -6.67 -8.24 -2.16
CA ARG A 91 -6.62 -8.37 -3.63
C ARG A 91 -7.69 -7.46 -4.26
N VAL A 92 -7.29 -6.59 -5.18
CA VAL A 92 -8.23 -5.76 -5.97
C VAL A 92 -8.61 -6.52 -7.24
N LEU A 93 -9.91 -6.57 -7.54
CA LEU A 93 -10.40 -7.18 -8.79
C LEU A 93 -9.94 -6.36 -10.00
N LYS A 94 -9.32 -7.03 -10.98
CA LYS A 94 -8.90 -6.41 -12.23
C LYS A 94 -10.11 -6.19 -13.14
N LYS A 95 -10.57 -4.94 -13.23
CA LYS A 95 -11.62 -4.54 -14.17
C LYS A 95 -11.05 -4.37 -15.57
N ASN A 96 -11.84 -4.68 -16.61
CA ASN A 96 -11.42 -4.52 -17.99
C ASN A 96 -11.47 -3.03 -18.41
N PRO A 97 -10.34 -2.41 -18.81
CA PRO A 97 -10.29 -0.99 -19.16
C PRO A 97 -11.02 -0.66 -20.46
N LEU A 98 -11.14 -1.60 -21.39
CA LEU A 98 -11.85 -1.37 -22.66
C LEU A 98 -13.37 -1.25 -22.44
N LYS A 99 -13.89 -1.90 -21.39
CA LYS A 99 -15.29 -1.83 -21.00
C LYS A 99 -15.55 -0.78 -19.91
N ASN A 100 -14.55 -0.43 -19.11
CA ASN A 100 -14.66 0.53 -18.01
C ASN A 100 -13.73 1.74 -18.20
N MET A 101 -14.33 2.84 -18.64
CA MET A 101 -13.63 4.06 -19.01
C MET A 101 -12.88 4.72 -17.86
N ASN A 102 -13.37 4.62 -16.61
CA ASN A 102 -12.68 5.20 -15.46
C ASN A 102 -11.37 4.46 -15.14
N ILE A 103 -11.36 3.14 -15.38
CA ILE A 103 -10.15 2.33 -15.28
C ILE A 103 -9.20 2.67 -16.43
N MET A 104 -9.72 2.87 -17.64
CA MET A 104 -8.92 3.33 -18.78
C MET A 104 -8.27 4.70 -18.49
N PHE A 105 -9.03 5.67 -17.99
CA PHE A 105 -8.52 7.01 -17.67
C PHE A 105 -7.51 6.99 -16.53
N LYS A 106 -7.67 6.07 -15.56
CA LYS A 106 -6.70 5.88 -14.48
C LYS A 106 -5.37 5.28 -14.98
N LEU A 107 -5.42 4.42 -15.98
CA LEU A 107 -4.23 3.78 -16.56
C LEU A 107 -3.57 4.66 -17.63
N ASN A 108 -4.37 5.31 -18.45
CA ASN A 108 -3.94 6.16 -19.55
C ASN A 108 -4.75 7.46 -19.57
N PRO A 109 -4.23 8.57 -19.02
CA PRO A 109 -4.94 9.85 -18.98
C PRO A 109 -5.21 10.43 -20.38
N TYR A 110 -4.34 10.15 -21.38
CA TYR A 110 -4.53 10.59 -22.76
C TYR A 110 -5.75 9.95 -23.44
N ALA A 111 -6.22 8.80 -22.97
CA ALA A 111 -7.44 8.19 -23.49
C ALA A 111 -8.68 9.11 -23.29
N LYS A 112 -8.65 10.00 -22.29
CA LYS A 112 -9.73 10.96 -22.03
C LYS A 112 -9.79 12.06 -23.09
N THR A 113 -8.64 12.59 -23.50
CA THR A 113 -8.54 13.62 -24.56
C THR A 113 -8.86 13.01 -25.91
N ALA A 114 -8.28 11.86 -26.25
CA ALA A 114 -8.54 11.15 -27.49
C ALA A 114 -10.04 10.86 -27.70
N ARG A 115 -10.74 10.38 -26.66
CA ARG A 115 -12.18 10.14 -26.72
C ARG A 115 -13.00 11.42 -26.94
N ARG A 116 -12.66 12.50 -26.24
CA ARG A 116 -13.34 13.80 -26.43
C ARG A 116 -13.18 14.31 -27.85
N HIS A 117 -11.97 14.24 -28.41
CA HIS A 117 -11.71 14.69 -29.77
C HIS A 117 -12.51 13.88 -30.79
N ALA A 118 -12.63 12.56 -30.58
CA ALA A 118 -13.45 11.69 -31.42
C ALA A 118 -14.94 12.07 -31.37
N ILE A 119 -15.49 12.36 -30.18
CA ILE A 119 -16.88 12.80 -29.99
C ILE A 119 -17.12 14.13 -30.71
N LEU A 120 -16.27 15.14 -30.48
CA LEU A 120 -16.40 16.46 -31.10
C LEU A 120 -16.34 16.37 -32.63
N LYS A 121 -15.44 15.55 -33.17
CA LYS A 121 -15.34 15.30 -34.61
C LYS A 121 -16.61 14.65 -35.16
N HIS A 122 -17.16 13.65 -34.46
CA HIS A 122 -18.36 12.95 -34.89
C HIS A 122 -19.59 13.86 -34.91
N ASN A 123 -19.79 14.66 -33.85
CA ASN A 123 -20.90 15.60 -33.74
C ASN A 123 -20.87 16.63 -34.87
N LYS A 124 -19.68 17.20 -35.17
CA LYS A 124 -19.50 18.13 -36.29
C LYS A 124 -19.88 17.50 -37.64
N THR A 125 -19.51 16.23 -37.85
CA THR A 125 -19.90 15.50 -39.07
C THR A 125 -21.41 15.28 -39.14
N ILE A 126 -22.08 15.00 -38.02
CA ILE A 126 -23.54 14.85 -37.97
C ILE A 126 -24.23 16.19 -38.29
N GLU A 127 -23.80 17.28 -37.67
CA GLU A 127 -24.36 18.62 -37.91
C GLU A 127 -24.26 19.03 -39.38
N VAL A 128 -23.09 18.81 -40.01
CA VAL A 128 -22.92 19.08 -41.44
C VAL A 128 -23.89 18.22 -42.28
N LYS A 129 -24.04 16.92 -41.97
CA LYS A 129 -24.99 16.04 -42.68
C LYS A 129 -26.42 16.52 -42.56
N VAL A 130 -26.87 16.82 -41.34
CA VAL A 130 -28.22 17.32 -41.05
C VAL A 130 -28.46 18.64 -41.78
N ASN A 131 -27.51 19.58 -41.74
CA ASN A 131 -27.63 20.85 -42.44
C ASN A 131 -27.63 20.71 -43.97
N THR A 132 -26.84 19.80 -44.54
CA THR A 132 -26.90 19.51 -45.97
C THR A 132 -28.22 18.86 -46.38
N GLN A 133 -28.79 18.00 -45.53
CA GLN A 133 -30.11 17.40 -45.77
C GLN A 133 -31.21 18.46 -45.70
N HIS A 134 -31.16 19.37 -44.73
CA HIS A 134 -32.09 20.51 -44.64
C HIS A 134 -31.94 21.49 -45.81
N HIS A 135 -30.71 21.76 -46.25
CA HIS A 135 -30.46 22.59 -47.43
C HIS A 135 -31.07 21.95 -48.69
N ILE A 136 -30.85 20.64 -48.92
CA ILE A 136 -31.48 19.94 -50.05
C ILE A 136 -33.01 20.02 -49.99
N SER A 137 -33.63 19.91 -48.80
CA SER A 137 -35.09 20.04 -48.67
C SER A 137 -35.60 21.46 -48.94
N LEU A 138 -34.86 22.50 -48.52
CA LEU A 138 -35.28 23.90 -48.72
C LEU A 138 -35.17 24.36 -50.19
N TYR A 139 -34.39 23.67 -51.02
CA TYR A 139 -34.28 23.92 -52.47
C TYR A 139 -35.15 22.97 -53.31
N ALA A 140 -35.82 21.98 -52.69
CA ALA A 140 -36.73 21.06 -53.38
C ALA A 140 -38.16 21.64 -53.53
N ASP A 141 -38.51 22.69 -52.78
CA ASP A 141 -39.86 23.28 -52.77
C ASP A 141 -40.05 24.42 -53.80
N ASP A 142 -38.99 24.87 -54.48
CA ASP A 142 -39.04 25.96 -55.48
C ASP A 142 -39.02 25.48 -56.96
N VAL A 143 -39.17 24.17 -57.20
CA VAL A 143 -39.31 23.63 -58.57
C VAL A 143 -40.71 23.03 -58.75
N THR A 144 -41.72 23.89 -58.74
CA THR A 144 -43.01 23.56 -59.36
C THR A 144 -42.88 23.80 -60.86
N ILE A 145 -42.28 22.85 -61.58
CA ILE A 145 -42.43 22.77 -63.04
C ILE A 145 -43.77 22.10 -63.32
N PRO A 146 -44.72 22.76 -64.00
CA PRO A 146 -46.02 22.16 -64.28
C PRO A 146 -45.84 21.10 -65.36
N GLY A 147 -46.08 19.85 -64.97
CA GLY A 147 -46.33 18.75 -65.90
C GLY A 147 -45.13 17.89 -66.24
N GLU A 148 -44.98 16.78 -65.53
CA GLU A 148 -44.74 15.48 -66.17
C GLU A 148 -45.08 14.36 -65.18
N ARG A 149 -46.08 13.56 -65.55
CA ARG A 149 -46.41 12.28 -64.89
C ARG A 149 -45.38 11.26 -65.35
N SER A 150 -44.61 10.69 -64.43
CA SER A 150 -44.06 9.34 -64.61
C SER A 150 -43.59 8.73 -63.27
N SER A 151 -44.47 7.88 -62.74
CA SER A 151 -44.20 6.61 -62.06
C SER A 151 -42.74 6.24 -61.77
N ILE A 152 -42.39 6.18 -60.48
CA ILE A 152 -41.43 5.17 -59.98
C ILE A 152 -42.01 4.53 -58.72
N ALA A 153 -42.59 3.34 -58.92
CA ALA A 153 -42.75 2.33 -57.90
C ALA A 153 -41.38 1.70 -57.60
N CYS A 154 -41.04 1.46 -56.34
CA CYS A 154 -40.97 0.10 -55.80
C CYS A 154 -40.55 0.07 -54.32
N LEU A 155 -41.44 -0.55 -53.55
CA LEU A 155 -41.23 -1.28 -52.31
C LEU A 155 -39.94 -2.11 -52.30
N SER A 156 -39.21 -2.11 -51.18
CA SER A 156 -38.89 -3.33 -50.42
C SER A 156 -38.04 -3.01 -49.19
N GLN A 157 -38.71 -3.00 -48.03
CA GLN A 157 -38.09 -3.29 -46.74
C GLN A 157 -37.94 -4.80 -46.62
N SER A 158 -36.75 -5.27 -46.26
CA SER A 158 -36.52 -6.65 -45.83
C SER A 158 -35.51 -6.64 -44.68
N HIS A 159 -36.04 -6.94 -43.49
CA HIS A 159 -35.45 -7.50 -42.26
C HIS A 159 -34.00 -7.19 -41.83
#